data_AF-A0A843E2U6-F1
#
_entry.id   AF-A0A843E2U6-F1
#
_cell.length_a   1.000
_cell.length_b   1.000
_cell.length_c   1.000
_cell.angle_alpha   90.00
_cell.angle_beta   90.00
_cell.angle_gamma   90.00
#
_symmetry.space_group_name_H-M   'P 1'
#
loop_
_entity.id
_entity.type
_entity.pdbx_description
1 polymer ?
#
loop_
_entity_poly.entity_id
_entity_poly.type
_entity_poly.pdbx_seq_one_letter_code
_entity_poly.pdbx_strand_id
1 'polypeptide(L)'
;MSEEEASVSLPPRLLTDLKRAASALMSARTVDVITHIDADGITAGAIAAETLRRLGKTYTLSFEKKITEETVEKINNDPSDYVWICDLGSAYMGQFTRSGIVVTDHHVPDTKWRSGQSMLDAFSASYQINPHLYGASGSYEVSGAGMTYLLSRAIDPNNTDLAYLAVIGAIGDFQDSRESKLVGWNRVILQDAVDRGDMVVSYGIRFFGRGTRPLVQFLQYGEPAIPGISGDSDACYGLLNECQVPAANSDGIRRTWCDLDPVESAMLTDELVSRAKNDEDRTALLGELYTVKRYDFKTGLGDAK
;
A
#
# COMPACT_ATOMS: atom_id res chain seq x y z
N MET A 1 14.29 9.13 19.32
CA MET A 1 13.84 7.73 19.17
C MET A 1 13.50 7.24 20.56
N SER A 2 12.22 7.22 20.91
CA SER A 2 11.73 6.71 22.20
C SER A 2 11.71 5.18 22.19
N GLU A 3 11.90 4.59 23.37
CA GLU A 3 12.10 3.16 23.67
C GLU A 3 10.88 2.25 23.42
N GLU A 4 10.00 2.58 22.46
CA GLU A 4 8.71 1.90 22.27
C GLU A 4 8.49 1.31 20.85
N GLU A 5 9.57 1.11 20.10
CA GLU A 5 9.55 0.24 18.91
C GLU A 5 10.18 -1.10 19.30
N ALA A 6 9.40 -1.94 19.99
CA ALA A 6 9.70 -3.37 20.00
C ALA A 6 9.88 -3.80 18.54
N SER A 7 11.02 -4.39 18.18
CA SER A 7 11.35 -4.74 16.80
C SER A 7 10.22 -5.59 16.22
N VAL A 8 9.37 -4.99 15.37
CA VAL A 8 8.24 -5.70 14.79
C VAL A 8 8.83 -6.81 13.92
N SER A 9 8.52 -8.05 14.28
CA SER A 9 9.04 -9.23 13.58
C SER A 9 7.88 -10.06 13.04
N LEU A 10 8.09 -10.68 11.89
CA LEU A 10 7.11 -11.58 11.29
C LEU A 10 7.03 -12.87 12.10
N PRO A 11 5.82 -13.37 12.42
CA PRO A 11 5.67 -14.55 13.26
C PRO A 11 6.25 -15.80 12.56
N PRO A 12 6.89 -16.74 13.30
CA PRO A 12 7.51 -17.93 12.72
C PRO A 12 6.57 -18.79 11.87
N ARG A 13 5.28 -18.84 12.25
CA ARG A 13 4.25 -19.56 11.49
C ARG A 13 4.05 -18.94 10.10
N LEU A 14 3.96 -17.61 10.01
CA LEU A 14 3.88 -16.90 8.73
C LEU A 14 5.11 -17.20 7.86
N LEU A 15 6.31 -17.12 8.42
CA LEU A 15 7.54 -17.42 7.69
C LEU A 15 7.55 -18.85 7.12
N THR A 16 6.98 -19.80 7.84
CA THR A 16 6.84 -21.20 7.39
C THR A 16 5.86 -21.31 6.24
N ASP A 17 4.68 -20.68 6.34
CA ASP A 17 3.66 -20.72 5.31
C ASP A 17 4.09 -19.98 4.03
N LEU A 18 4.80 -18.85 4.18
CA LEU A 18 5.43 -18.12 3.06
C LEU A 18 6.42 -19.02 2.31
N LYS A 19 7.27 -19.77 3.01
CA LYS A 19 8.22 -20.71 2.35
C LYS A 19 7.52 -21.82 1.60
N ARG A 20 6.39 -22.33 2.12
CA ARG A 20 5.60 -23.37 1.46
C ARG A 20 4.94 -22.83 0.19
N ALA A 21 4.30 -21.67 0.26
CA ALA A 21 3.71 -21.00 -0.90
C ALA A 21 4.78 -20.60 -1.94
N ALA A 22 5.94 -20.13 -1.49
CA ALA A 22 7.08 -19.82 -2.36
C ALA A 22 7.56 -21.08 -3.12
N SER A 23 7.71 -22.21 -2.41
CA SER A 23 8.09 -23.48 -3.02
C SER A 23 7.09 -23.95 -4.07
N ALA A 24 5.80 -23.76 -3.80
CA ALA A 24 4.72 -24.05 -4.73
C ALA A 24 4.85 -23.23 -6.03
N LEU A 25 4.99 -21.91 -5.93
CA LEU A 25 5.16 -21.01 -7.09
C LEU A 25 6.49 -21.25 -7.84
N MET A 26 7.57 -21.58 -7.14
CA MET A 26 8.85 -21.94 -7.77
C MET A 26 8.76 -23.25 -8.57
N SER A 27 7.92 -24.19 -8.15
CA SER A 27 7.69 -25.46 -8.86
C SER A 27 6.75 -25.35 -10.07
N ALA A 28 5.94 -24.28 -10.13
CA ALA A 28 4.98 -24.04 -11.21
C ALA A 28 5.67 -23.78 -12.55
N ARG A 29 4.99 -24.06 -13.67
CA ARG A 29 5.38 -23.64 -15.02
C ARG A 29 4.48 -22.50 -15.51
N THR A 30 3.18 -22.59 -15.23
CA THR A 30 2.17 -21.59 -15.58
C THR A 30 1.47 -21.06 -14.34
N VAL A 31 1.26 -19.75 -14.27
CA VAL A 31 0.54 -19.10 -13.16
C VAL A 31 -0.44 -18.07 -13.71
N ASP A 32 -1.71 -18.13 -13.32
CA ASP A 32 -2.65 -17.03 -13.57
C ASP A 32 -2.69 -16.10 -12.36
N VAL A 33 -2.48 -14.81 -12.57
CA VAL A 33 -2.52 -13.79 -11.51
C VAL A 33 -3.83 -13.01 -11.64
N ILE A 34 -4.59 -12.97 -10.55
CA ILE A 34 -5.83 -12.21 -10.44
C ILE A 34 -5.64 -11.22 -9.29
N THR A 35 -5.83 -9.93 -9.53
CA THR A 35 -5.62 -8.91 -8.50
C THR A 35 -6.71 -7.85 -8.49
N HIS A 36 -6.83 -7.10 -7.40
CA HIS A 36 -7.78 -5.99 -7.32
C HIS A 36 -7.39 -4.80 -8.24
N ILE A 37 -8.35 -3.94 -8.59
CA ILE A 37 -8.15 -2.83 -9.54
C ILE A 37 -7.68 -1.52 -8.90
N ASP A 38 -7.57 -1.43 -7.57
CA ASP A 38 -7.12 -0.22 -6.88
C ASP A 38 -5.59 -0.16 -6.72
N ALA A 39 -5.08 0.80 -5.96
CA ALA A 39 -3.65 0.99 -5.78
C ALA A 39 -2.97 -0.20 -5.10
N ASP A 40 -3.62 -0.83 -4.12
CA ASP A 40 -3.08 -2.00 -3.43
C ASP A 40 -3.07 -3.22 -4.35
N GLY A 41 -4.18 -3.51 -5.02
CA GLY A 41 -4.24 -4.57 -6.02
C GLY A 41 -3.29 -4.36 -7.21
N ILE A 42 -3.16 -3.14 -7.73
CA ILE A 42 -2.26 -2.86 -8.86
C ILE A 42 -0.80 -3.08 -8.47
N THR A 43 -0.38 -2.59 -7.31
CA THR A 43 0.99 -2.79 -6.82
C THR A 43 1.24 -4.25 -6.45
N ALA A 44 0.28 -4.95 -5.84
CA ALA A 44 0.34 -6.38 -5.58
C ALA A 44 0.53 -7.19 -6.88
N GLY A 45 -0.28 -6.90 -7.91
CA GLY A 45 -0.17 -7.53 -9.22
C GLY A 45 1.18 -7.26 -9.89
N ALA A 46 1.71 -6.04 -9.78
CA ALA A 46 3.04 -5.70 -10.29
C ALA A 46 4.16 -6.48 -9.59
N ILE A 47 4.07 -6.62 -8.26
CA ILE A 47 5.00 -7.43 -7.46
C ILE A 47 4.94 -8.90 -7.89
N ALA A 48 3.74 -9.48 -7.99
CA ALA A 48 3.55 -10.86 -8.39
C ALA A 48 4.08 -11.12 -9.82
N ALA A 49 3.72 -10.25 -10.77
CA ALA A 49 4.17 -10.33 -12.16
C ALA A 49 5.70 -10.26 -12.28
N GLU A 50 6.34 -9.30 -11.61
CA GLU A 50 7.80 -9.16 -11.62
C GLU A 50 8.50 -10.36 -10.97
N THR A 51 7.91 -10.91 -9.90
CA THR A 51 8.40 -12.14 -9.25
C THR A 51 8.36 -13.33 -10.21
N LEU A 52 7.22 -13.54 -10.89
CA LEU A 52 7.04 -14.63 -11.85
C LEU A 52 7.93 -14.46 -13.08
N ARG A 53 8.10 -13.22 -13.55
CA ARG A 53 9.03 -12.89 -14.64
C ARG A 53 10.47 -13.23 -14.27
N ARG A 54 10.94 -12.91 -13.06
CA ARG A 54 12.28 -13.25 -12.56
C ARG A 54 12.49 -14.75 -12.43
N LEU A 55 11.45 -15.47 -12.02
CA LEU A 55 11.44 -16.94 -11.97
C LEU A 55 11.36 -17.60 -13.36
N GLY A 56 11.20 -16.84 -14.45
CA GLY A 56 11.06 -17.37 -15.80
C GLY A 56 9.77 -18.17 -16.02
N LYS A 57 8.68 -17.82 -15.30
CA LYS A 57 7.38 -18.50 -15.43
C LYS A 57 6.56 -17.89 -16.56
N THR A 58 5.72 -18.71 -17.19
CA THR A 58 4.65 -18.22 -18.06
C THR A 58 3.50 -17.77 -17.17
N TYR A 59 3.03 -16.53 -17.33
CA TYR A 59 1.92 -16.05 -16.52
C TYR A 59 0.97 -15.13 -17.28
N THR A 60 -0.27 -15.07 -16.79
CA THR A 60 -1.28 -14.08 -17.14
C THR A 60 -1.53 -13.17 -15.93
N LEU A 61 -1.98 -11.95 -16.19
CA LEU A 61 -2.36 -10.98 -15.16
C LEU A 61 -3.68 -10.35 -15.54
N SER A 62 -4.67 -10.45 -14.65
CA SER A 62 -5.98 -9.86 -14.80
C SER A 62 -6.34 -9.04 -13.55
N PHE A 63 -7.16 -8.00 -13.76
CA PHE A 63 -7.59 -7.10 -12.71
C PHE A 63 -9.11 -7.23 -12.55
N GLU A 64 -9.54 -7.49 -11.32
CA GLU A 64 -10.94 -7.69 -10.96
C GLU A 64 -11.38 -6.66 -9.93
N LYS A 65 -12.58 -6.12 -10.09
CA LYS A 65 -13.15 -5.20 -9.08
C LYS A 65 -13.62 -5.93 -7.82
N LYS A 66 -14.00 -7.20 -7.98
CA LYS A 66 -14.46 -8.09 -6.91
C LYS A 66 -14.51 -9.50 -7.47
N ILE A 67 -14.50 -10.48 -6.59
CA ILE A 67 -14.75 -11.86 -7.00
C ILE A 67 -16.26 -12.05 -7.18
N THR A 68 -16.65 -12.32 -8.43
CA THR A 68 -18.01 -12.70 -8.82
C THR A 68 -18.14 -14.21 -8.96
N GLU A 69 -19.36 -14.73 -9.10
CA GLU A 69 -19.59 -16.15 -9.40
C GLU A 69 -18.88 -16.56 -10.69
N GLU A 70 -18.87 -15.70 -11.71
CA GLU A 70 -18.13 -15.92 -12.96
C GLU A 70 -16.61 -15.97 -12.71
N THR A 71 -16.08 -15.10 -11.85
CA THR A 71 -14.66 -15.12 -11.47
C THR A 71 -14.30 -16.42 -10.73
N VAL A 72 -15.17 -16.89 -9.82
CA VAL A 72 -14.98 -18.18 -9.12
C VAL A 72 -15.00 -19.35 -10.10
N GLU A 73 -15.92 -19.36 -11.06
CA GLU A 73 -15.98 -20.40 -12.09
C GLU A 73 -14.73 -20.40 -12.97
N LYS A 74 -14.24 -19.22 -13.38
CA LYS A 74 -12.97 -19.07 -14.10
C LYS A 74 -11.81 -19.63 -13.30
N ILE A 75 -11.68 -19.25 -12.03
CA ILE A 75 -10.61 -19.74 -11.14
C ILE A 75 -10.65 -21.25 -11.05
N ASN A 76 -11.82 -21.84 -10.77
CA ASN A 76 -11.97 -23.28 -10.58
C ASN A 76 -11.69 -24.10 -11.85
N ASN A 77 -11.91 -23.52 -13.03
CA ASN A 77 -11.67 -24.16 -14.32
C ASN A 77 -10.34 -23.75 -14.98
N ASP A 78 -9.55 -22.87 -14.36
CA ASP A 78 -8.32 -22.37 -14.95
C ASP A 78 -7.27 -23.50 -15.15
N PRO A 79 -6.59 -23.57 -16.30
CA PRO A 79 -5.68 -24.68 -16.62
C PRO A 79 -4.24 -24.48 -16.11
N SER A 80 -3.92 -23.34 -15.50
CA SER A 80 -2.58 -23.03 -14.99
C SER A 80 -2.21 -23.92 -13.82
N ASP A 81 -0.91 -24.16 -13.59
CA ASP A 81 -0.46 -24.97 -12.44
C ASP A 81 -0.91 -24.31 -11.12
N TYR A 82 -0.87 -22.96 -11.05
CA TYR A 82 -1.40 -22.19 -9.93
C TYR A 82 -2.21 -20.96 -10.36
N VAL A 83 -3.19 -20.57 -9.54
CA VAL A 83 -3.83 -19.26 -9.57
C VAL A 83 -3.37 -18.47 -8.35
N TRP A 84 -2.69 -17.34 -8.57
CA TRP A 84 -2.23 -16.44 -7.52
C TRP A 84 -3.15 -15.23 -7.44
N ILE A 85 -4.02 -15.23 -6.42
CA ILE A 85 -4.99 -14.18 -6.15
C ILE A 85 -4.36 -13.18 -5.17
N CYS A 86 -4.29 -11.91 -5.56
CA CYS A 86 -3.69 -10.84 -4.79
C CYS A 86 -4.76 -9.81 -4.38
N ASP A 87 -4.73 -9.36 -3.14
CA ASP A 87 -5.63 -8.32 -2.59
C ASP A 87 -7.14 -8.65 -2.67
N LEU A 88 -7.46 -9.92 -2.91
CA LEU A 88 -8.81 -10.48 -2.96
C LEU A 88 -8.73 -11.94 -2.52
N GLY A 89 -9.89 -12.58 -2.36
CA GLY A 89 -9.99 -14.05 -2.31
C GLY A 89 -10.12 -14.64 -0.91
N SER A 90 -9.71 -13.96 0.16
CA SER A 90 -9.79 -14.54 1.52
C SER A 90 -11.22 -14.85 1.97
N ALA A 91 -12.18 -14.06 1.52
CA ALA A 91 -13.62 -14.27 1.78
C ALA A 91 -14.26 -15.34 0.89
N TYR A 92 -13.53 -15.86 -0.12
CA TYR A 92 -14.05 -16.78 -1.13
C TYR A 92 -13.35 -18.15 -1.10
N MET A 93 -12.43 -18.36 -0.17
CA MET A 93 -11.65 -19.61 -0.05
C MET A 93 -12.52 -20.87 -0.08
N GLY A 94 -13.68 -20.86 0.60
CA GLY A 94 -14.61 -22.00 0.61
C GLY A 94 -15.33 -22.27 -0.71
N GLN A 95 -15.24 -21.37 -1.70
CA GLN A 95 -15.85 -21.50 -3.03
C GLN A 95 -14.86 -22.01 -4.08
N PHE A 96 -13.57 -22.03 -3.75
CA PHE A 96 -12.56 -22.56 -4.65
C PHE A 96 -12.42 -24.07 -4.46
N THR A 97 -12.72 -24.84 -5.51
CA THR A 97 -12.77 -26.30 -5.48
C THR A 97 -11.56 -26.96 -6.10
N ARG A 98 -10.75 -26.20 -6.86
CA ARG A 98 -9.49 -26.68 -7.44
C ARG A 98 -8.34 -26.66 -6.44
N SER A 99 -7.28 -27.40 -6.75
CA SER A 99 -5.97 -27.24 -6.12
C SER A 99 -5.13 -26.19 -6.85
N GLY A 100 -4.00 -25.80 -6.24
CA GLY A 100 -3.08 -24.85 -6.86
C GLY A 100 -3.55 -23.41 -6.71
N ILE A 101 -3.92 -23.00 -5.50
CA ILE A 101 -4.36 -21.63 -5.22
C ILE A 101 -3.38 -20.99 -4.25
N VAL A 102 -2.97 -19.77 -4.54
CA VAL A 102 -2.21 -18.94 -3.62
C VAL A 102 -2.97 -17.64 -3.44
N VAL A 103 -3.31 -17.29 -2.20
CA VAL A 103 -3.97 -16.03 -1.86
C VAL A 103 -3.04 -15.20 -0.99
N THR A 104 -2.71 -13.98 -1.43
CA THR A 104 -2.01 -12.95 -0.65
C THR A 104 -2.91 -11.74 -0.49
N ASP A 105 -3.57 -11.66 0.66
CA ASP A 105 -4.71 -10.75 0.88
C ASP A 105 -4.75 -10.34 2.36
N HIS A 106 -5.41 -9.24 2.65
CA HIS A 106 -5.51 -8.61 3.97
C HIS A 106 -6.95 -8.50 4.48
N HIS A 107 -7.96 -8.70 3.62
CA HIS A 107 -9.36 -8.65 4.02
C HIS A 107 -9.71 -9.72 5.06
N VAL A 108 -10.76 -9.47 5.85
CA VAL A 108 -11.25 -10.44 6.85
C VAL A 108 -11.61 -11.77 6.15
N PRO A 109 -10.97 -12.89 6.51
CA PRO A 109 -11.25 -14.19 5.88
C PRO A 109 -12.67 -14.71 6.16
N ASP A 110 -13.15 -15.62 5.30
CA ASP A 110 -14.37 -16.38 5.60
C ASP A 110 -14.16 -17.25 6.85
N THR A 111 -15.03 -17.09 7.85
CA THR A 111 -14.99 -17.85 9.09
C THR A 111 -15.29 -19.34 8.88
N LYS A 112 -16.02 -19.69 7.82
CA LYS A 112 -16.39 -21.09 7.51
C LYS A 112 -15.21 -21.94 7.03
N TRP A 113 -14.21 -21.31 6.40
CA TRP A 113 -12.99 -22.01 5.98
C TRP A 113 -12.21 -22.56 7.18
N ARG A 114 -12.17 -21.82 8.30
CA ARG A 114 -11.47 -22.25 9.51
C ARG A 114 -12.09 -23.47 10.20
N SER A 115 -13.41 -23.68 10.07
CA SER A 115 -14.10 -24.85 10.63
C SER A 115 -13.95 -26.12 9.80
N GLY A 116 -13.38 -26.03 8.59
CA GLY A 116 -13.37 -27.09 7.59
C GLY A 116 -12.03 -27.80 7.37
N GLN A 117 -10.94 -27.38 8.05
CA GLN A 117 -9.60 -27.99 7.90
C GLN A 117 -9.57 -29.44 8.40
N SER A 118 -10.10 -30.32 7.56
CA SER A 118 -9.92 -31.75 7.63
C SER A 118 -8.58 -32.13 7.02
N MET A 119 -8.14 -33.36 7.28
CA MET A 119 -6.91 -33.94 6.74
C MET A 119 -6.84 -33.90 5.18
N LEU A 120 -7.96 -33.67 4.49
CA LEU A 120 -8.04 -33.50 3.02
C LEU A 120 -7.50 -32.15 2.54
N ASP A 121 -7.57 -31.07 3.34
CA ASP A 121 -7.05 -29.75 2.94
C ASP A 121 -5.52 -29.73 2.85
N ALA A 122 -4.85 -30.68 3.50
CA ALA A 122 -3.41 -30.88 3.36
C ALA A 122 -3.00 -31.44 1.98
N PHE A 123 -3.96 -32.02 1.22
CA PHE A 123 -3.73 -32.54 -0.13
C PHE A 123 -4.05 -31.52 -1.23
N SER A 124 -4.88 -30.51 -0.94
CA SER A 124 -5.13 -29.39 -1.83
C SER A 124 -3.96 -28.42 -1.69
N ALA A 125 -3.14 -28.25 -2.73
CA ALA A 125 -2.03 -27.29 -2.77
C ALA A 125 -2.52 -25.83 -2.77
N SER A 126 -3.25 -25.45 -1.72
CA SER A 126 -3.94 -24.18 -1.56
C SER A 126 -3.37 -23.45 -0.33
N TYR A 127 -2.88 -22.24 -0.55
CA TYR A 127 -2.17 -21.43 0.42
C TYR A 127 -2.90 -20.11 0.61
N GLN A 128 -3.32 -19.81 1.83
CA GLN A 128 -3.87 -18.50 2.19
C GLN A 128 -2.89 -17.80 3.12
N ILE A 129 -2.23 -16.78 2.61
CA ILE A 129 -1.30 -15.93 3.35
C ILE A 129 -2.02 -14.62 3.66
N ASN A 130 -2.65 -14.57 4.84
CA ASN A 130 -3.45 -13.43 5.28
C ASN A 130 -3.10 -13.06 6.74
N PRO A 131 -2.88 -11.77 7.07
CA PRO A 131 -2.44 -11.33 8.39
C PRO A 131 -3.35 -11.75 9.54
N HIS A 132 -4.67 -11.82 9.31
CA HIS A 132 -5.65 -12.24 10.31
C HIS A 132 -5.46 -13.70 10.76
N LEU A 133 -4.75 -14.52 9.97
CA LEU A 133 -4.37 -15.89 10.33
C LEU A 133 -3.21 -15.96 11.34
N TYR A 134 -2.53 -14.84 11.57
CA TYR A 134 -1.33 -14.73 12.39
C TYR A 134 -1.43 -13.68 13.49
N GLY A 135 -2.62 -13.11 13.70
CA GLY A 135 -2.89 -12.14 14.77
C GLY A 135 -2.56 -10.69 14.43
N ALA A 136 -2.29 -10.38 13.17
CA ALA A 136 -2.12 -9.00 12.69
C ALA A 136 -3.41 -8.47 12.03
N SER A 137 -3.61 -7.16 12.06
CA SER A 137 -4.73 -6.48 11.41
C SER A 137 -4.41 -6.18 9.94
N GLY A 138 -5.22 -6.72 9.03
CA GLY A 138 -5.17 -6.31 7.64
C GLY A 138 -5.63 -4.87 7.40
N SER A 139 -6.25 -4.19 8.36
CA SER A 139 -6.75 -2.82 8.16
C SER A 139 -5.69 -1.72 8.31
N TYR A 140 -4.55 -2.01 8.95
CA TYR A 140 -3.51 -0.98 9.19
C TYR A 140 -2.08 -1.54 9.41
N GLU A 141 -1.90 -2.84 9.63
CA GLU A 141 -0.57 -3.41 9.87
C GLU A 141 0.09 -3.99 8.61
N VAL A 142 -0.70 -4.37 7.59
CA VAL A 142 -0.21 -4.83 6.28
C VAL A 142 -1.33 -4.87 5.24
N SER A 143 -1.02 -4.49 4.00
CA SER A 143 -1.95 -4.51 2.86
C SER A 143 -1.83 -5.78 2.02
N GLY A 144 -2.70 -5.97 1.03
CA GLY A 144 -2.60 -7.01 0.02
C GLY A 144 -1.27 -6.96 -0.75
N ALA A 145 -0.81 -5.78 -1.17
CA ALA A 145 0.52 -5.61 -1.75
C ALA A 145 1.63 -5.96 -0.75
N GLY A 146 1.46 -5.61 0.52
CA GLY A 146 2.37 -5.99 1.59
C GLY A 146 2.52 -7.50 1.73
N MET A 147 1.40 -8.24 1.79
CA MET A 147 1.41 -9.71 1.86
C MET A 147 2.02 -10.34 0.60
N THR A 148 1.73 -9.77 -0.56
CA THR A 148 2.27 -10.22 -1.86
C THR A 148 3.78 -10.01 -1.93
N TYR A 149 4.28 -8.88 -1.42
CA TYR A 149 5.71 -8.61 -1.27
C TYR A 149 6.39 -9.58 -0.30
N LEU A 150 5.78 -9.86 0.85
CA LEU A 150 6.37 -10.82 1.81
C LEU A 150 6.55 -12.20 1.18
N LEU A 151 5.61 -12.64 0.33
CA LEU A 151 5.74 -13.87 -0.44
C LEU A 151 6.82 -13.76 -1.53
N SER A 152 6.84 -12.64 -2.27
CA SER A 152 7.87 -12.36 -3.27
C SER A 152 9.29 -12.39 -2.69
N ARG A 153 9.51 -11.78 -1.52
CA ARG A 153 10.79 -11.80 -0.79
C ARG A 153 11.15 -13.18 -0.28
N ALA A 154 10.16 -14.01 0.08
CA ALA A 154 10.38 -15.40 0.47
C ALA A 154 10.77 -16.30 -0.71
N ILE A 155 10.34 -15.95 -1.93
CA ILE A 155 10.75 -16.61 -3.18
C ILE A 155 12.21 -16.26 -3.51
N ASP A 156 12.55 -14.98 -3.50
CA ASP A 156 13.91 -14.51 -3.75
C ASP A 156 14.20 -13.24 -2.90
N PRO A 157 15.21 -13.26 -2.02
CA PRO A 157 15.64 -12.08 -1.26
C PRO A 157 16.01 -10.87 -2.13
N ASN A 158 16.37 -11.06 -3.40
CA ASN A 158 16.63 -9.96 -4.33
C ASN A 158 15.37 -9.16 -4.66
N ASN A 159 14.18 -9.71 -4.44
CA ASN A 159 12.90 -9.00 -4.61
C ASN A 159 12.64 -7.94 -3.53
N THR A 160 13.59 -7.74 -2.59
CA THR A 160 13.58 -6.57 -1.69
C THR A 160 13.51 -5.23 -2.45
N ASP A 161 13.95 -5.19 -3.72
CA ASP A 161 13.81 -4.03 -4.59
C ASP A 161 12.37 -3.71 -5.02
N LEU A 162 11.40 -4.55 -4.66
CA LEU A 162 9.96 -4.34 -4.86
C LEU A 162 9.25 -3.80 -3.61
N ALA A 163 9.98 -3.64 -2.49
CA ALA A 163 9.40 -3.18 -1.23
C ALA A 163 8.67 -1.83 -1.36
N TYR A 164 9.21 -0.91 -2.17
CA TYR A 164 8.58 0.40 -2.40
C TYR A 164 7.19 0.29 -3.04
N LEU A 165 6.93 -0.73 -3.88
CA LEU A 165 5.60 -0.95 -4.46
C LEU A 165 4.61 -1.38 -3.37
N ALA A 166 5.04 -2.23 -2.44
CA ALA A 166 4.20 -2.64 -1.32
C ALA A 166 3.90 -1.47 -0.37
N VAL A 167 4.85 -0.56 -0.16
CA VAL A 167 4.59 0.68 0.58
C VAL A 167 3.57 1.53 -0.16
N ILE A 168 3.70 1.72 -1.49
CA ILE A 168 2.71 2.47 -2.28
C ILE A 168 1.31 1.83 -2.16
N GLY A 169 1.20 0.51 -2.23
CA GLY A 169 -0.06 -0.20 -2.02
C GLY A 169 -0.66 0.07 -0.64
N ALA A 170 0.14 -0.03 0.42
CA ALA A 170 -0.32 0.25 1.78
C ALA A 170 -0.78 1.71 1.99
N ILE A 171 -0.11 2.70 1.36
CA ILE A 171 -0.57 4.09 1.41
C ILE A 171 -1.83 4.30 0.57
N GLY A 172 -1.92 3.65 -0.60
CA GLY A 172 -3.12 3.66 -1.44
C GLY A 172 -4.35 3.04 -0.75
N ASP A 173 -4.13 2.06 0.13
CA ASP A 173 -5.13 1.46 1.03
C ASP A 173 -5.30 2.24 2.35
N PHE A 174 -4.76 3.46 2.43
CA PHE A 174 -4.89 4.36 3.58
C PHE A 174 -4.40 3.80 4.92
N GLN A 175 -3.51 2.80 4.92
CA GLN A 175 -3.07 2.11 6.14
C GLN A 175 -2.23 2.97 7.10
N ASP A 176 -1.72 4.11 6.62
CA ASP A 176 -1.02 5.10 7.44
C ASP A 176 -1.96 6.11 8.09
N SER A 177 -3.26 6.09 7.81
CA SER A 177 -4.20 7.16 8.23
C SER A 177 -4.46 7.17 9.73
N ARG A 178 -4.53 5.99 10.36
CA ARG A 178 -4.88 5.83 11.78
C ARG A 178 -3.85 6.47 12.73
N GLU A 179 -2.57 6.22 12.48
CA GLU A 179 -1.47 6.62 13.37
C GLU A 179 -0.61 7.75 12.75
N SER A 180 -1.08 8.32 11.63
CA SER A 180 -0.34 9.25 10.77
C SER A 180 1.03 8.75 10.33
N LYS A 181 1.20 7.43 10.32
CA LYS A 181 2.39 6.70 9.96
C LYS A 181 2.04 5.23 9.74
N LEU A 182 2.85 4.52 8.95
CA LEU A 182 2.73 3.07 8.82
C LEU A 182 3.09 2.39 10.15
N VAL A 183 2.48 1.24 10.44
CA VAL A 183 2.73 0.46 11.67
C VAL A 183 2.73 -1.04 11.35
N GLY A 184 3.04 -1.88 12.34
CA GLY A 184 3.00 -3.32 12.17
C GLY A 184 3.98 -3.80 11.09
N TRP A 185 3.57 -4.76 10.27
CA TRP A 185 4.45 -5.34 9.25
C TRP A 185 4.75 -4.37 8.10
N ASN A 186 3.94 -3.34 7.88
CA ASN A 186 4.29 -2.25 6.96
C ASN A 186 5.61 -1.58 7.35
N ARG A 187 5.97 -1.52 8.65
CA ARG A 187 7.28 -1.01 9.08
C ARG A 187 8.43 -1.89 8.62
N VAL A 188 8.25 -3.21 8.67
CA VAL A 188 9.25 -4.18 8.19
C VAL A 188 9.48 -3.99 6.69
N ILE A 189 8.41 -3.81 5.92
CA ILE A 189 8.46 -3.62 4.47
C ILE A 189 9.06 -2.25 4.11
N LEU A 190 8.64 -1.19 4.82
CA LEU A 190 9.20 0.15 4.66
C LEU A 190 10.70 0.17 4.93
N GLN A 191 11.16 -0.54 5.97
CA GLN A 191 12.58 -0.63 6.28
C GLN A 191 13.38 -1.24 5.13
N ASP A 192 12.88 -2.31 4.48
CA ASP A 192 13.54 -2.88 3.29
C ASP A 192 13.66 -1.83 2.17
N ALA A 193 12.63 -1.03 1.92
CA ALA A 193 12.65 0.02 0.90
C ALA A 193 13.63 1.17 1.24
N VAL A 194 13.71 1.54 2.52
CA VAL A 194 14.62 2.59 3.01
C VAL A 194 16.08 2.12 2.99
N ASP A 195 16.37 0.91 3.44
CA ASP A 195 17.73 0.33 3.47
C ASP A 195 18.31 0.21 2.06
N ARG A 196 17.45 0.00 1.06
CA ARG A 196 17.83 0.02 -0.35
C ARG A 196 18.01 1.41 -0.95
N GLY A 197 17.59 2.46 -0.25
CA GLY A 197 17.56 3.82 -0.75
C GLY A 197 16.46 4.08 -1.79
N ASP A 198 15.49 3.17 -1.91
CA ASP A 198 14.35 3.31 -2.83
C ASP A 198 13.29 4.27 -2.28
N MET A 199 13.25 4.46 -0.96
CA MET A 199 12.35 5.40 -0.28
C MET A 199 13.05 6.22 0.81
N VAL A 200 12.52 7.41 1.06
CA VAL A 200 12.88 8.27 2.19
C VAL A 200 11.63 8.61 2.97
N VAL A 201 11.71 8.46 4.30
CA VAL A 201 10.66 8.88 5.23
C VAL A 201 11.00 10.26 5.76
N SER A 202 10.07 11.20 5.65
CA SER A 202 10.15 12.52 6.27
C SER A 202 8.87 12.81 7.05
N TYR A 203 8.82 13.91 7.80
CA TYR A 203 7.63 14.32 8.54
C TYR A 203 7.11 15.66 8.00
N GLY A 204 5.80 15.81 7.83
CA GLY A 204 5.21 17.06 7.38
C GLY A 204 3.72 16.95 7.07
N ILE A 205 3.22 17.91 6.29
CA ILE A 205 1.81 17.96 5.89
C ILE A 205 1.46 16.81 4.91
N ARG A 206 0.36 16.11 5.20
CA ARG A 206 -0.03 14.87 4.50
C ARG A 206 -1.02 15.06 3.36
N PHE A 207 -1.20 16.28 2.91
CA PHE A 207 -2.05 16.57 1.75
C PHE A 207 -1.45 15.98 0.48
N PHE A 208 -2.35 15.52 -0.39
CA PHE A 208 -2.00 14.95 -1.69
C PHE A 208 -1.58 16.02 -2.69
N GLY A 209 -0.57 15.69 -3.49
CA GLY A 209 -0.15 16.49 -4.65
C GLY A 209 0.92 17.54 -4.35
N ARG A 210 1.82 17.27 -3.40
CA ARG A 210 2.87 18.21 -2.97
C ARG A 210 3.76 18.72 -4.11
N GLY A 211 4.02 17.86 -5.10
CA GLY A 211 4.84 18.19 -6.28
C GLY A 211 4.06 18.45 -7.57
N THR A 212 2.74 18.24 -7.56
CA THR A 212 1.92 18.18 -8.79
C THR A 212 0.72 19.12 -8.78
N ARG A 213 0.27 19.57 -7.61
CA ARG A 213 -0.81 20.53 -7.47
C ARG A 213 -0.26 21.93 -7.20
N PRO A 214 -0.76 22.96 -7.93
CA PRO A 214 -0.60 24.34 -7.53
C PRO A 214 -1.03 24.55 -6.07
N LEU A 215 -0.33 25.42 -5.32
CA LEU A 215 -0.58 25.66 -3.89
C LEU A 215 -2.06 25.87 -3.54
N VAL A 216 -2.78 26.64 -4.35
CA VAL A 216 -4.21 26.90 -4.13
C VAL A 216 -5.03 25.60 -4.19
N GLN A 217 -4.79 24.73 -5.18
CA GLN A 217 -5.49 23.44 -5.29
C GLN A 217 -5.02 22.45 -4.23
N PHE A 218 -3.75 22.49 -3.86
CA PHE A 218 -3.18 21.70 -2.78
C PHE A 218 -3.89 21.98 -1.44
N LEU A 219 -4.12 23.26 -1.12
CA LEU A 219 -4.86 23.69 0.07
C LEU A 219 -6.36 23.40 -0.05
N GLN A 220 -6.97 23.72 -1.19
CA GLN A 220 -8.41 23.61 -1.41
C GLN A 220 -8.93 22.17 -1.25
N TYR A 221 -8.13 21.19 -1.69
CA TYR A 221 -8.48 19.76 -1.67
C TYR A 221 -7.66 18.97 -0.63
N GLY A 222 -7.05 19.66 0.34
CA GLY A 222 -6.35 19.01 1.44
C GLY A 222 -7.30 18.25 2.35
N GLU A 223 -6.87 17.07 2.82
CA GLU A 223 -7.58 16.26 3.81
C GLU A 223 -6.66 15.99 5.02
N PRO A 224 -7.15 16.19 6.28
CA PRO A 224 -8.51 16.54 6.65
C PRO A 224 -8.91 17.97 6.24
N ALA A 225 -10.22 18.20 6.09
CA ALA A 225 -10.75 19.49 5.66
C ALA A 225 -10.47 20.58 6.70
N ILE A 226 -9.87 21.69 6.28
CA ILE A 226 -9.53 22.82 7.13
C ILE A 226 -10.67 23.86 7.09
N PRO A 227 -11.32 24.15 8.24
CA PRO A 227 -12.38 25.15 8.33
C PRO A 227 -11.97 26.50 7.74
N GLY A 228 -12.83 27.02 6.86
CA GLY A 228 -12.60 28.31 6.21
C GLY A 228 -11.54 28.31 5.10
N ILE A 229 -10.96 27.15 4.76
CA ILE A 229 -9.96 27.02 3.68
C ILE A 229 -10.40 25.97 2.66
N SER A 230 -10.70 24.74 3.10
CA SER A 230 -11.04 23.65 2.18
C SER A 230 -12.30 23.94 1.38
N GLY A 231 -12.25 23.66 0.08
CA GLY A 231 -13.33 23.93 -0.87
C GLY A 231 -13.40 25.38 -1.39
N ASP A 232 -12.70 26.34 -0.78
CA ASP A 232 -12.77 27.76 -1.13
C ASP A 232 -11.44 28.28 -1.69
N SER A 233 -11.41 28.55 -3.00
CA SER A 233 -10.19 29.04 -3.68
C SER A 233 -9.80 30.44 -3.23
N ASP A 234 -10.76 31.32 -2.95
CA ASP A 234 -10.49 32.70 -2.57
C ASP A 234 -9.91 32.75 -1.16
N ALA A 235 -10.43 31.90 -0.26
CA ALA A 235 -9.87 31.73 1.08
C ALA A 235 -8.44 31.14 1.04
N CYS A 236 -8.17 30.20 0.14
CA CYS A 236 -6.82 29.68 -0.08
C CYS A 236 -5.84 30.79 -0.53
N TYR A 237 -6.26 31.67 -1.45
CA TYR A 237 -5.45 32.85 -1.81
C TYR A 237 -5.27 33.81 -0.65
N GLY A 238 -6.32 34.03 0.15
CA GLY A 238 -6.27 34.82 1.38
C GLY A 238 -5.19 34.32 2.34
N LEU A 239 -5.21 33.01 2.63
CA LEU A 239 -4.21 32.36 3.48
C LEU A 239 -2.78 32.52 2.94
N LEU A 240 -2.58 32.27 1.65
CA LEU A 240 -1.27 32.43 1.02
C LEU A 240 -0.75 33.87 1.17
N ASN A 241 -1.61 34.87 1.00
CA ASN A 241 -1.26 36.28 1.18
C ASN A 241 -0.96 36.62 2.66
N GLU A 242 -1.74 36.11 3.60
CA GLU A 242 -1.51 36.27 5.05
C GLU A 242 -0.14 35.72 5.46
N CYS A 243 0.22 34.54 4.95
CA CYS A 243 1.51 33.90 5.20
C CYS A 243 2.64 34.46 4.32
N GLN A 244 2.38 35.47 3.49
CA GLN A 244 3.34 36.05 2.56
C GLN A 244 3.98 35.04 1.59
N VAL A 245 3.23 34.01 1.18
CA VAL A 245 3.66 32.97 0.25
C VAL A 245 3.07 33.22 -1.14
N PRO A 246 3.88 33.62 -2.14
CA PRO A 246 3.40 33.81 -3.49
C PRO A 246 2.86 32.51 -4.10
N ALA A 247 1.68 32.57 -4.73
CA ALA A 247 1.07 31.42 -5.42
C ALA A 247 1.80 31.03 -6.73
N ALA A 248 2.59 31.95 -7.29
CA ALA A 248 3.39 31.75 -8.49
C ALA A 248 4.78 32.35 -8.30
N ASN A 249 5.76 31.85 -9.05
CA ASN A 249 7.10 32.42 -9.09
C ASN A 249 7.13 33.69 -9.96
N SER A 250 8.30 34.35 -10.05
CA SER A 250 8.50 35.56 -10.86
C SER A 250 8.18 35.39 -12.34
N ASP A 251 8.26 34.15 -12.85
CA ASP A 251 8.01 33.81 -14.26
C ASP A 251 6.53 33.47 -14.53
N GLY A 252 5.66 33.62 -13.51
CA GLY A 252 4.22 33.33 -13.61
C GLY A 252 3.87 31.84 -13.54
N ILE A 253 4.84 30.97 -13.26
CA ILE A 253 4.60 29.54 -13.07
C ILE A 253 4.02 29.34 -11.66
N ARG A 254 2.85 28.69 -11.59
CA ARG A 254 2.21 28.35 -10.32
C ARG A 254 3.11 27.45 -9.49
N ARG A 255 3.35 27.85 -8.24
CA ARG A 255 4.17 27.10 -7.28
C ARG A 255 3.38 25.92 -6.73
N THR A 256 4.11 24.89 -6.36
CA THR A 256 3.66 23.70 -5.64
C THR A 256 4.21 23.70 -4.21
N TRP A 257 3.75 22.77 -3.36
CA TRP A 257 4.26 22.68 -1.98
C TRP A 257 5.78 22.48 -1.92
N CYS A 258 6.34 21.73 -2.86
CA CYS A 258 7.78 21.49 -2.93
C CYS A 258 8.61 22.67 -3.45
N ASP A 259 7.97 23.72 -3.95
CA ASP A 259 8.66 24.96 -4.33
C ASP A 259 8.79 25.93 -3.14
N LEU A 260 8.25 25.58 -1.98
CA LEU A 260 8.33 26.39 -0.76
C LEU A 260 9.67 26.21 -0.07
N ASP A 261 10.18 27.31 0.49
CA ASP A 261 11.31 27.23 1.40
C ASP A 261 10.88 26.75 2.81
N PRO A 262 11.82 26.40 3.70
CA PRO A 262 11.50 25.91 5.04
C PRO A 262 10.70 26.92 5.91
N VAL A 263 10.84 28.22 5.67
CA VAL A 263 10.12 29.26 6.43
C VAL A 263 8.67 29.34 5.93
N GLU A 264 8.48 29.42 4.62
CA GLU A 264 7.15 29.46 4.00
C GLU A 264 6.32 28.22 4.34
N SER A 265 6.92 27.03 4.21
CA SER A 265 6.26 25.77 4.53
C SER A 265 5.91 25.66 6.01
N ALA A 266 6.79 26.08 6.92
CA ALA A 266 6.51 26.11 8.36
C ALA A 266 5.36 27.07 8.69
N MET A 267 5.37 28.29 8.14
CA MET A 267 4.31 29.28 8.38
C MET A 267 2.94 28.77 7.91
N LEU A 268 2.85 28.20 6.70
CA LEU A 268 1.60 27.62 6.21
C LEU A 268 1.16 26.43 7.05
N THR A 269 2.10 25.55 7.44
CA THR A 269 1.78 24.40 8.30
C THR A 269 1.21 24.86 9.64
N ASP A 270 1.84 25.81 10.32
CA ASP A 270 1.37 26.32 11.62
C ASP A 270 -0.05 26.91 11.51
N GLU A 271 -0.32 27.66 10.43
CA GLU A 271 -1.61 28.30 10.21
C GLU A 271 -2.72 27.30 9.81
N LEU A 272 -2.36 26.17 9.22
CA LEU A 272 -3.31 25.08 8.95
C LEU A 272 -3.61 24.28 10.22
N VAL A 273 -2.58 24.02 11.04
CA VAL A 273 -2.72 23.33 12.34
C VAL A 273 -3.54 24.17 13.32
N SER A 274 -3.36 25.49 13.34
CA SER A 274 -4.12 26.41 14.20
C SER A 274 -5.62 26.39 13.88
N ARG A 275 -5.96 26.21 12.59
CA ARG A 275 -7.34 26.15 12.07
C ARG A 275 -7.98 24.77 12.12
N ALA A 276 -7.21 23.71 12.33
CA ALA A 276 -7.76 22.36 12.43
C ALA A 276 -8.83 22.27 13.53
N LYS A 277 -9.93 21.56 13.24
CA LYS A 277 -11.15 21.59 14.05
C LYS A 277 -10.99 20.93 15.42
N ASN A 278 -10.19 19.88 15.49
CA ASN A 278 -9.96 19.08 16.70
C ASN A 278 -8.55 18.46 16.65
N ASP A 279 -8.15 17.78 17.73
CA ASP A 279 -6.82 17.16 17.82
C ASP A 279 -6.65 15.95 16.90
N GLU A 280 -7.74 15.29 16.51
CA GLU A 280 -7.73 14.20 15.53
C GLU A 280 -7.33 14.73 14.14
N ASP A 281 -7.95 15.82 13.69
CA ASP A 281 -7.61 16.50 12.44
C ASP A 281 -6.18 17.04 12.47
N ARG A 282 -5.72 17.60 13.60
CA ARG A 282 -4.33 18.05 13.77
C ARG A 282 -3.34 16.90 13.60
N THR A 283 -3.67 15.76 14.21
CA THR A 283 -2.85 14.55 14.13
C THR A 283 -2.88 13.98 12.72
N ALA A 284 -4.03 13.96 12.04
CA ALA A 284 -4.17 13.47 10.67
C ALA A 284 -3.45 14.36 9.65
N LEU A 285 -3.43 15.68 9.88
CA LEU A 285 -2.78 16.67 9.02
C LEU A 285 -1.26 16.50 8.94
N LEU A 286 -0.62 16.15 10.05
CA LEU A 286 0.84 16.01 10.18
C LEU A 286 1.26 14.58 10.45
N GLY A 287 2.23 14.09 9.68
CA GLY A 287 2.76 12.75 9.91
C GLY A 287 3.85 12.37 8.93
N GLU A 288 4.08 11.07 8.81
CA GLU A 288 5.09 10.54 7.90
C GLU A 288 4.67 10.71 6.44
N LEU A 289 5.66 11.11 5.65
CA LEU A 289 5.60 11.28 4.20
C LEU A 289 6.61 10.30 3.59
N TYR A 290 6.22 9.69 2.49
CA TYR A 290 6.98 8.60 1.88
C TYR A 290 7.39 8.99 0.46
N THR A 291 8.66 9.39 0.32
CA THR A 291 9.20 9.84 -0.96
C THR A 291 9.87 8.68 -1.69
N VAL A 292 9.43 8.38 -2.91
CA VAL A 292 10.04 7.35 -3.77
C VAL A 292 11.21 7.97 -4.53
N LYS A 293 12.42 7.42 -4.36
CA LYS A 293 13.66 7.98 -4.92
C LYS A 293 13.95 7.57 -6.36
N ARG A 294 13.17 6.63 -6.90
CA ARG A 294 13.32 6.11 -8.27
C ARG A 294 12.81 7.04 -9.36
N TYR A 295 11.99 8.02 -9.00
CA TYR A 295 11.27 8.87 -9.95
C TYR A 295 11.46 10.34 -9.60
N ASP A 296 11.31 11.20 -10.60
CA ASP A 296 11.23 12.64 -10.38
C ASP A 296 9.96 12.97 -9.58
N PHE A 297 10.14 13.66 -8.46
CA PHE A 297 9.07 14.08 -7.55
C PHE A 297 7.95 14.84 -8.26
N LYS A 298 8.28 15.71 -9.23
CA LYS A 298 7.30 16.55 -9.93
C LYS A 298 6.41 15.79 -10.92
N THR A 299 6.70 14.50 -11.18
CA THR A 299 5.83 13.64 -11.99
C THR A 299 4.65 13.07 -11.21
N GLY A 300 4.66 13.19 -9.87
CA GLY A 300 3.71 12.53 -8.98
C GLY A 300 4.10 11.09 -8.62
N LEU A 301 5.07 10.49 -9.32
CA LEU A 301 5.56 9.14 -9.02
C LEU A 301 6.58 9.12 -7.87
N GLY A 302 7.19 10.26 -7.55
CA GLY A 302 8.14 10.39 -6.45
C GLY A 302 7.47 10.58 -5.08
N ASP A 303 6.14 10.65 -5.03
CA ASP A 303 5.38 10.88 -3.82
C ASP A 303 4.31 9.80 -3.64
N ALA A 304 4.41 9.02 -2.56
CA ALA A 304 3.43 7.98 -2.26
C ALA A 304 2.26 8.46 -1.37
N LYS A 305 2.38 9.63 -0.71
CA LYS A 305 1.32 10.18 0.17
C LYS A 305 0.55 11.31 -0.51
#